data_AF-A0A259F1H1-F1
#
_entry.id   AF-A0A259F1H1-F1
#
_cell.length_a   1.000
_cell.length_b   1.000
_cell.length_c   1.000
_cell.angle_alpha   90.00
_cell.angle_beta   90.00
_cell.angle_gamma   90.00
#
_symmetry.space_group_name_H-M   'P 1'
#
loop_
_entity.id
_entity.type
_entity.pdbx_description
1 polymer ?
#
loop_
_entity_poly.entity_id
_entity_poly.type
_entity_poly.pdbx_seq_one_letter_code
_entity_poly.pdbx_strand_id
1 'polypeptide(L)'
;MSSEFTSLPPEFLQSHPALSLLRLAALSAGPDGMLDDDTLELMFEQVNAGALAGLVATEVWAELERGLMARMPSNMFRALYASGALKKVLPEVAAVFGVPQIADDPPQVDIGQHLLRVLDEAARCGAPLAVRFAALAMHVGKADSPPEHLPIHYRHVERAQSRIEAMCQRFGVSADCRELALLALVECERVHRVSEIRAGPVAAMLQRLGAFDRPQRFDQLMTLCACDYRAYPKRATHDYPKAILLGIALKACAAIDEIGLSADGLQEARAAAIAVAFGSERWSNSQT
;
A
#
# COMPACT_ATOMS: atom_id res chain seq x y z
N MET A 1 2.45 -5.41 55.36
CA MET A 1 1.83 -5.15 54.05
C MET A 1 2.80 -5.67 53.00
N SER A 2 2.51 -6.86 52.48
CA SER A 2 3.34 -7.56 51.52
C SER A 2 3.32 -6.82 50.19
N SER A 3 4.48 -6.47 49.64
CA SER A 3 4.56 -5.89 48.29
C SER A 3 4.29 -7.00 47.28
N GLU A 4 3.12 -6.98 46.65
CA GLU A 4 2.88 -7.75 45.45
C GLU A 4 3.72 -7.15 44.33
N PHE A 5 4.90 -7.75 44.09
CA PHE A 5 5.56 -7.62 42.82
C PHE A 5 4.65 -8.27 41.79
N THR A 6 3.98 -7.47 40.97
CA THR A 6 3.37 -7.96 39.74
C THR A 6 4.51 -8.45 38.86
N SER A 7 4.77 -9.76 38.88
CA SER A 7 5.71 -10.40 37.97
C SER A 7 5.25 -10.13 36.54
N LEU A 8 6.13 -9.56 35.72
CA LEU A 8 5.88 -9.41 34.29
C LEU A 8 5.53 -10.78 33.68
N PRO A 9 4.55 -10.86 32.76
CA PRO A 9 4.19 -12.11 32.11
C PRO A 9 5.42 -12.82 31.51
N PRO A 10 5.51 -14.17 31.55
CA PRO A 10 6.67 -14.92 31.07
C PRO A 10 7.07 -14.60 29.62
N GLU A 11 6.14 -14.16 28.77
CA GLU A 11 6.41 -13.72 27.39
C GLU A 11 7.36 -12.51 27.27
N PHE A 12 7.57 -11.74 28.34
CA PHE A 12 8.57 -10.66 28.39
C PHE A 12 9.96 -11.13 28.84
N LEU A 13 10.06 -12.30 29.48
CA LEU A 13 11.32 -12.82 30.03
C LEU A 13 12.12 -13.68 29.04
N GLN A 14 11.54 -14.01 27.88
CA GLN A 14 12.19 -14.81 26.84
C GLN A 14 12.00 -14.23 25.43
N SER A 15 12.05 -12.91 25.26
CA SER A 15 12.18 -12.37 23.90
C SER A 15 13.63 -12.52 23.45
N HIS A 16 13.86 -13.31 22.40
CA HIS A 16 15.13 -13.31 21.64
C HIS A 16 15.56 -11.85 21.43
N PRO A 17 16.79 -11.42 21.77
CA PRO A 17 17.20 -10.01 21.74
C PRO A 17 16.86 -9.29 20.42
N ALA A 18 16.90 -10.03 19.32
CA ALA A 18 16.48 -9.60 17.99
C ALA A 18 15.01 -9.15 17.87
N LEU A 19 14.09 -9.86 18.53
CA LEU A 19 12.68 -9.51 18.53
C LEU A 19 12.43 -8.25 19.35
N SER A 20 13.24 -8.00 20.40
CA SER A 20 13.17 -6.76 21.18
C SER A 20 13.47 -5.53 20.30
N LEU A 21 14.41 -5.64 19.37
CA LEU A 21 14.72 -4.58 18.40
C LEU A 21 13.54 -4.30 17.46
N LEU A 22 12.96 -5.34 16.85
CA LEU A 22 11.79 -5.18 15.97
C LEU A 22 10.58 -4.64 16.72
N ARG A 23 10.39 -5.08 17.98
CA ARG A 23 9.33 -4.60 18.85
C ARG A 23 9.53 -3.15 19.24
N LEU A 24 10.75 -2.72 19.55
CA LEU A 24 11.07 -1.31 19.79
C LEU A 24 10.68 -0.45 18.59
N ALA A 25 11.07 -0.86 17.38
CA ALA A 25 10.67 -0.18 16.15
C ALA A 25 9.14 -0.18 15.96
N ALA A 26 8.44 -1.27 16.27
CA ALA A 26 6.98 -1.32 16.16
C ALA A 26 6.29 -0.39 17.18
N LEU A 27 6.81 -0.31 18.41
CA LEU A 27 6.30 0.59 19.46
C LEU A 27 6.54 2.07 19.14
N SER A 28 7.59 2.35 18.37
CA SER A 28 7.92 3.71 17.91
C SER A 28 6.93 4.22 16.83
N ALA A 29 6.05 3.37 16.29
CA ALA A 29 5.05 3.74 15.28
C ALA A 29 3.86 4.59 15.81
N GLY A 30 4.06 5.34 16.90
CA GLY A 30 3.14 6.34 17.42
C GLY A 30 3.44 7.76 16.89
N PRO A 31 2.50 8.72 17.05
CA PRO A 31 2.68 10.11 16.57
C PRO A 31 3.95 10.79 17.11
N ASP A 32 4.32 10.49 18.36
CA ASP A 32 5.49 11.06 19.05
C ASP A 32 6.67 10.07 19.12
N GLY A 33 6.62 8.96 18.37
CA GLY A 33 7.52 7.82 18.55
C GLY A 33 8.79 7.85 17.70
N MET A 34 9.32 9.02 17.31
CA MET A 34 10.63 9.06 16.66
C MET A 34 11.70 8.69 17.70
N LEU A 35 12.49 7.65 17.39
CA LEU A 35 13.63 7.26 18.21
C LEU A 35 14.75 8.28 18.06
N ASP A 36 15.45 8.58 19.15
CA ASP A 36 16.64 9.41 19.14
C ASP A 36 17.84 8.73 18.45
N ASP A 37 18.84 9.54 18.10
CA ASP A 37 20.03 9.09 17.36
C ASP A 37 20.82 8.03 18.15
N ASP A 38 20.95 8.18 19.47
CA ASP A 38 21.65 7.23 20.34
C ASP A 38 20.96 5.84 20.30
N THR A 39 19.62 5.81 20.35
CA THR A 39 18.84 4.57 20.25
C THR A 39 19.00 3.93 18.86
N LEU A 40 18.99 4.73 17.79
CA LEU A 40 19.17 4.23 16.43
C LEU A 40 20.58 3.66 16.21
N GLU A 41 21.61 4.29 16.80
CA GLU A 41 22.99 3.81 16.77
C GLU A 41 23.12 2.45 17.49
N LEU A 42 22.54 2.32 18.68
CA LEU A 42 22.51 1.05 19.41
C LEU A 42 21.77 -0.06 18.63
N MET A 43 20.69 0.27 17.93
CA MET A 43 20.00 -0.69 17.06
C MET A 43 20.90 -1.10 15.89
N PHE A 44 21.59 -0.15 15.26
CA PHE A 44 22.53 -0.41 14.16
C PHE A 44 23.68 -1.32 14.58
N GLU A 45 24.31 -1.07 15.73
CA GLU A 45 25.37 -1.92 16.29
C GLU A 45 24.91 -3.36 16.50
N GLN A 46 23.72 -3.55 17.09
CA GLN A 46 23.14 -4.88 17.29
C GLN A 46 22.86 -5.60 15.97
N VAL A 47 22.32 -4.90 14.97
CA VAL A 47 22.07 -5.48 13.64
C VAL A 47 23.39 -5.93 13.00
N ASN A 48 24.45 -5.12 13.10
CA ASN A 48 25.78 -5.46 12.57
C ASN A 48 26.46 -6.60 13.33
N ALA A 49 26.22 -6.71 14.63
CA ALA A 49 26.64 -7.86 15.44
C ALA A 49 25.87 -9.14 15.13
N GLY A 50 24.90 -9.10 14.19
CA GLY A 50 24.14 -10.27 13.76
C GLY A 50 22.94 -10.58 14.64
N ALA A 51 22.44 -9.62 15.42
CA ALA A 51 21.32 -9.84 16.34
C ALA A 51 20.11 -10.49 15.64
N LEU A 52 19.82 -10.11 14.38
CA LEU A 52 18.67 -10.63 13.63
C LEU A 52 18.85 -12.06 13.08
N ALA A 53 19.97 -12.72 13.34
CA ALA A 53 20.20 -14.09 12.91
C ALA A 53 19.23 -15.06 13.62
N GLY A 54 18.74 -16.07 12.88
CA GLY A 54 17.88 -17.11 13.44
C GLY A 54 16.43 -16.70 13.70
N LEU A 55 16.03 -15.47 13.39
CA LEU A 55 14.64 -15.01 13.53
C LEU A 55 13.68 -15.84 12.68
N VAL A 56 12.56 -16.24 13.29
CA VAL A 56 11.47 -16.91 12.57
C VAL A 56 10.63 -15.87 11.85
N ALA A 57 10.36 -16.10 10.56
CA ALA A 57 9.66 -15.14 9.72
C ALA A 57 8.27 -14.74 10.25
N THR A 58 7.54 -15.67 10.87
CA THR A 58 6.22 -15.38 11.46
C THR A 58 6.29 -14.44 12.66
N GLU A 59 7.35 -14.52 13.46
CA GLU A 59 7.59 -13.61 14.60
C GLU A 59 7.99 -12.22 14.10
N VAL A 60 8.82 -12.17 13.07
CA VAL A 60 9.15 -10.93 12.37
C VAL A 60 7.88 -10.27 11.82
N TRP A 61 7.02 -11.04 11.18
CA TRP A 61 5.77 -10.53 10.63
C TRP A 61 4.85 -9.98 11.72
N ALA A 62 4.74 -10.63 12.88
CA ALA A 62 3.91 -10.15 13.98
C ALA A 62 4.34 -8.74 14.47
N GLU A 63 5.65 -8.46 14.48
CA GLU A 63 6.16 -7.12 14.82
C GLU A 63 5.95 -6.12 13.67
N LEU A 64 6.21 -6.52 12.42
CA LEU A 64 5.96 -5.69 11.22
C LEU A 64 4.48 -5.30 11.11
N GLU A 65 3.56 -6.25 11.29
CA GLU A 65 2.12 -6.03 11.25
C GLU A 65 1.70 -5.04 12.35
N ARG A 66 2.25 -5.18 13.56
CA ARG A 66 1.96 -4.26 14.67
C ARG A 66 2.29 -2.82 14.32
N GLY A 67 3.49 -2.55 13.83
CA GLY A 67 3.87 -1.19 13.44
C GLY A 67 3.18 -0.72 12.17
N LEU A 68 2.94 -1.61 11.20
CA LEU A 68 2.16 -1.31 9.99
C LEU A 68 0.73 -0.86 10.31
N MET A 69 0.12 -1.46 11.34
CA MET A 69 -1.23 -1.14 11.82
C MET A 69 -1.30 0.01 12.83
N ALA A 70 -0.15 0.57 13.24
CA ALA A 70 -0.10 1.68 14.18
C ALA A 70 -0.56 3.02 13.55
N ARG A 71 -0.47 4.10 14.33
CA ARG A 71 -0.96 5.44 13.94
C ARG A 71 0.01 6.20 13.03
N MET A 72 1.30 5.93 13.15
CA MET A 72 2.36 6.53 12.33
C MET A 72 3.34 5.43 11.87
N PRO A 73 2.92 4.53 10.96
CA PRO A 73 3.74 3.40 10.53
C PRO A 73 5.11 3.81 10.00
N SER A 74 5.21 5.01 9.41
CA SER A 74 6.48 5.49 8.86
C SER A 74 7.61 5.55 9.89
N ASN A 75 7.31 5.78 11.17
CA ASN A 75 8.34 5.84 12.22
C ASN A 75 9.02 4.48 12.42
N MET A 76 8.27 3.37 12.40
CA MET A 76 8.84 2.02 12.44
C MET A 76 9.78 1.81 11.25
N PHE A 77 9.30 2.08 10.03
CA PHE A 77 10.08 1.79 8.82
C PHE A 77 11.32 2.70 8.71
N ARG A 78 11.27 3.95 9.21
CA ARG A 78 12.46 4.80 9.35
C ARG A 78 13.46 4.20 10.32
N ALA A 79 13.03 3.77 11.50
CA ALA A 79 13.91 3.14 12.49
C ALA A 79 14.55 1.85 11.95
N LEU A 80 13.77 1.00 11.29
CA LEU A 80 14.28 -0.21 10.66
C LEU A 80 15.24 0.10 9.50
N TYR A 81 14.97 1.15 8.70
CA TYR A 81 15.86 1.54 7.60
C TYR A 81 17.18 2.10 8.12
N ALA A 82 17.14 3.02 9.09
CA ALA A 82 18.30 3.65 9.70
C ALA A 82 19.22 2.65 10.42
N SER A 83 18.64 1.70 11.17
CA SER A 83 19.39 0.63 11.83
C SER A 83 19.89 -0.46 10.88
N GLY A 84 19.50 -0.44 9.60
CA GLY A 84 19.81 -1.51 8.65
C GLY A 84 18.99 -2.80 8.84
N ALA A 85 18.15 -2.87 9.87
CA ALA A 85 17.27 -4.01 10.13
C ALA A 85 16.33 -4.30 8.96
N LEU A 86 15.79 -3.26 8.29
CA LEU A 86 14.87 -3.41 7.17
C LEU A 86 15.48 -4.23 6.03
N LYS A 87 16.77 -4.05 5.74
CA LYS A 87 17.49 -4.80 4.71
C LYS A 87 17.60 -6.30 5.04
N LYS A 88 17.55 -6.66 6.33
CA LYS A 88 17.63 -8.05 6.78
C LYS A 88 16.26 -8.71 6.80
N VAL A 89 15.25 -8.01 7.31
CA VAL A 89 13.93 -8.61 7.53
C VAL A 89 12.96 -8.44 6.36
N LEU A 90 13.08 -7.34 5.62
CA LEU A 90 12.17 -6.99 4.52
C LEU A 90 12.95 -6.35 3.35
N PRO A 91 13.90 -7.09 2.74
CA PRO A 91 14.82 -6.55 1.73
C PRO A 91 14.10 -5.97 0.51
N GLU A 92 12.95 -6.53 0.14
CA GLU A 92 12.15 -6.09 -1.01
C GLU A 92 11.66 -4.64 -0.85
N VAL A 93 11.33 -4.23 0.38
CA VAL A 93 10.93 -2.85 0.72
C VAL A 93 12.14 -1.97 0.96
N ALA A 94 13.19 -2.48 1.60
CA ALA A 94 14.42 -1.70 1.78
C ALA A 94 15.02 -1.24 0.43
N ALA A 95 14.87 -2.07 -0.60
CA ALA A 95 15.45 -1.83 -1.92
C ALA A 95 14.74 -0.74 -2.75
N VAL A 96 13.55 -0.25 -2.33
CA VAL A 96 12.88 0.85 -3.04
C VAL A 96 13.27 2.24 -2.52
N PHE A 97 13.97 2.32 -1.38
CA PHE A 97 14.55 3.57 -0.91
C PHE A 97 15.74 3.97 -1.79
N GLY A 98 15.79 5.24 -2.18
CA GLY A 98 16.76 5.78 -3.14
C GLY A 98 16.31 5.70 -4.60
N VAL A 99 15.19 5.04 -4.89
CA VAL A 99 14.75 4.80 -6.27
C VAL A 99 13.84 5.96 -6.73
N PRO A 100 14.18 6.65 -7.83
CA PRO A 100 13.38 7.77 -8.31
C PRO A 100 12.12 7.30 -9.04
N GLN A 101 11.01 8.01 -8.83
CA GLN A 101 9.72 7.80 -9.49
C GLN A 101 9.23 9.13 -10.07
N ILE A 102 8.61 9.08 -11.26
CA ILE A 102 8.01 10.25 -11.92
C ILE A 102 6.92 10.86 -11.02
N ALA A 103 6.96 12.18 -10.91
CA ALA A 103 5.97 13.00 -10.23
C ALA A 103 5.76 14.31 -11.01
N ASP A 104 4.80 15.13 -10.58
CA ASP A 104 4.53 16.42 -11.23
C ASP A 104 5.46 17.51 -10.70
N ASP A 105 5.34 17.84 -9.41
CA ASP A 105 6.14 18.86 -8.73
C ASP A 105 6.43 18.46 -7.28
N PRO A 106 7.69 18.10 -6.92
CA PRO A 106 8.85 18.03 -7.80
C PRO A 106 8.68 16.95 -8.89
N PRO A 107 9.44 17.01 -10.00
CA PRO A 107 9.28 16.09 -11.14
C PRO A 107 9.64 14.64 -10.81
N GLN A 108 10.34 14.42 -9.70
CA GLN A 108 10.65 13.10 -9.19
C GLN A 108 10.54 13.05 -7.67
N VAL A 109 10.13 11.89 -7.17
CA VAL A 109 10.14 11.57 -5.74
C VAL A 109 10.89 10.27 -5.50
N ASP A 110 11.40 10.09 -4.29
CA ASP A 110 11.93 8.82 -3.81
C ASP A 110 10.79 7.85 -3.49
N ILE A 111 10.81 6.62 -4.04
CA ILE A 111 9.76 5.62 -3.84
C ILE A 111 9.66 5.21 -2.37
N GLY A 112 10.77 5.00 -1.68
CA GLY A 112 10.77 4.64 -0.26
C GLY A 112 10.16 5.72 0.61
N GLN A 113 10.54 6.98 0.40
CA GLN A 113 9.95 8.12 1.11
C GLN A 113 8.47 8.32 0.77
N HIS A 114 8.09 8.07 -0.49
CA HIS A 114 6.69 8.10 -0.91
C HIS A 114 5.88 7.00 -0.23
N LEU A 115 6.38 5.77 -0.21
CA LEU A 115 5.78 4.64 0.50
C LEU A 115 5.50 4.98 1.97
N LEU A 116 6.46 5.60 2.67
CA LEU A 116 6.25 6.02 4.06
C LEU A 116 5.04 6.97 4.20
N ARG A 117 4.88 7.93 3.29
CA ARG A 117 3.74 8.86 3.29
C ARG A 117 2.42 8.16 2.95
N VAL A 118 2.43 7.19 2.04
CA VAL A 118 1.24 6.37 1.72
C VAL A 118 0.79 5.57 2.94
N LEU A 119 1.73 4.97 3.69
CA LEU A 119 1.42 4.21 4.90
C LEU A 119 0.80 5.09 5.99
N ASP A 120 1.33 6.30 6.20
CA ASP A 120 0.76 7.23 7.18
C ASP A 120 -0.64 7.72 6.76
N GLU A 121 -0.85 7.98 5.47
CA GLU A 121 -2.18 8.35 4.95
C GLU A 121 -3.19 7.20 5.09
N ALA A 122 -2.76 5.96 4.79
CA ALA A 122 -3.57 4.77 5.01
C ALA A 122 -3.89 4.56 6.50
N ALA A 123 -2.96 4.89 7.40
CA ALA A 123 -3.20 4.88 8.83
C ALA A 123 -4.21 5.95 9.25
N ARG A 124 -4.07 7.16 8.73
CA ARG A 124 -4.95 8.30 9.02
C ARG A 124 -6.40 8.04 8.62
N CYS A 125 -6.64 7.34 7.52
CA CYS A 125 -8.00 6.99 7.09
C CYS A 125 -8.52 5.67 7.69
N GLY A 126 -7.78 5.05 8.63
CA GLY A 126 -8.20 3.81 9.28
C GLY A 126 -8.24 2.60 8.35
N ALA A 127 -7.40 2.58 7.30
CA ALA A 127 -7.42 1.53 6.31
C ALA A 127 -7.06 0.16 6.92
N PRO A 128 -7.69 -0.95 6.46
CA PRO A 128 -7.43 -2.29 6.96
C PRO A 128 -6.05 -2.81 6.52
N LEU A 129 -5.59 -3.87 7.17
CA LEU A 129 -4.28 -4.48 6.91
C LEU A 129 -4.03 -4.76 5.42
N ALA A 130 -5.03 -5.25 4.68
CA ALA A 130 -4.89 -5.51 3.25
C ALA A 130 -4.44 -4.27 2.46
N VAL A 131 -5.02 -3.09 2.76
CA VAL A 131 -4.67 -1.83 2.08
C VAL A 131 -3.25 -1.40 2.46
N ARG A 132 -2.89 -1.51 3.74
CA ARG A 132 -1.56 -1.12 4.21
C ARG A 132 -0.46 -2.05 3.71
N PHE A 133 -0.73 -3.35 3.63
CA PHE A 133 0.17 -4.31 3.00
C PHE A 133 0.32 -4.06 1.50
N ALA A 134 -0.78 -3.78 0.80
CA ALA A 134 -0.72 -3.44 -0.62
C ALA A 134 0.11 -2.17 -0.87
N ALA A 135 -0.03 -1.12 -0.04
CA ALA A 135 0.81 0.07 -0.08
C ALA A 135 2.30 -0.26 0.15
N LEU A 136 2.60 -1.13 1.12
CA LEU A 136 3.96 -1.58 1.42
C LEU A 136 4.61 -2.33 0.23
N ALA A 137 3.80 -3.07 -0.53
CA ALA A 137 4.30 -4.08 -1.47
C ALA A 137 4.22 -3.66 -2.96
N MET A 138 3.29 -2.78 -3.37
CA MET A 138 2.97 -2.57 -4.79
C MET A 138 4.11 -1.98 -5.65
N HIS A 139 5.18 -1.46 -5.03
CA HIS A 139 6.32 -0.88 -5.75
C HIS A 139 7.62 -1.69 -5.65
N VAL A 140 7.63 -2.85 -4.98
CA VAL A 140 8.87 -3.62 -4.75
C VAL A 140 9.57 -4.08 -6.04
N GLY A 141 8.85 -4.19 -7.16
CA GLY A 141 9.44 -4.51 -8.48
C GLY A 141 10.16 -3.34 -9.16
N LYS A 142 10.08 -2.12 -8.62
CA LYS A 142 10.77 -0.94 -9.16
C LYS A 142 12.22 -0.84 -8.65
N ALA A 143 12.56 -1.55 -7.58
CA ALA A 143 13.84 -1.48 -6.86
C ALA A 143 15.10 -1.64 -7.74
N ASP A 144 15.04 -2.53 -8.72
CA ASP A 144 16.16 -2.94 -9.58
C ASP A 144 15.91 -2.55 -11.05
N SER A 145 15.23 -1.43 -11.26
CA SER A 145 15.03 -0.91 -12.61
C SER A 145 16.37 -0.51 -13.23
N PRO A 146 16.67 -0.94 -14.48
CA PRO A 146 17.91 -0.56 -15.14
C PRO A 146 18.08 0.96 -15.19
N PRO A 147 19.25 1.51 -14.86
CA PRO A 147 19.47 2.96 -14.81
C PRO A 147 19.06 3.71 -16.09
N GLU A 148 19.28 3.09 -17.26
CA GLU A 148 18.91 3.61 -18.59
C GLU A 148 17.39 3.70 -18.83
N HIS A 149 16.59 3.07 -17.97
CA HIS A 149 15.13 3.07 -18.03
C HIS A 149 14.49 3.81 -16.86
N LEU A 150 15.28 4.38 -15.96
CA LEU A 150 14.75 5.23 -14.91
C LEU A 150 14.25 6.55 -15.51
N PRO A 151 13.14 7.10 -15.00
CA PRO A 151 12.23 6.59 -13.95
C PRO A 151 10.97 5.85 -14.50
N ILE A 152 11.04 5.21 -15.68
CA ILE A 152 9.88 4.54 -16.32
C ILE A 152 9.62 3.14 -15.72
N HIS A 153 10.65 2.49 -15.19
CA HIS A 153 10.57 1.18 -14.53
C HIS A 153 9.95 0.06 -15.40
N TYR A 154 10.55 -0.23 -16.55
CA TYR A 154 10.07 -1.29 -17.45
C TYR A 154 9.95 -2.65 -16.74
N ARG A 155 8.89 -3.42 -17.05
CA ARG A 155 8.59 -4.77 -16.50
C ARG A 155 8.56 -4.87 -14.97
N HIS A 156 8.35 -3.76 -14.26
CA HIS A 156 8.27 -3.78 -12.80
C HIS A 156 7.14 -4.65 -12.26
N VAL A 157 6.03 -4.78 -13.02
CA VAL A 157 4.90 -5.65 -12.66
C VAL A 157 5.33 -7.11 -12.56
N GLU A 158 6.03 -7.64 -13.57
CA GLU A 158 6.51 -9.03 -13.58
C GLU A 158 7.48 -9.29 -12.41
N ARG A 159 8.41 -8.36 -12.15
CA ARG A 159 9.36 -8.48 -11.04
C ARG A 159 8.67 -8.40 -9.68
N ALA A 160 7.70 -7.51 -9.53
CA ALA A 160 6.98 -7.33 -8.27
C ALA A 160 6.11 -8.53 -7.94
N GLN A 161 5.46 -9.16 -8.91
CA GLN A 161 4.57 -10.30 -8.65
C GLN A 161 5.27 -11.40 -7.85
N SER A 162 6.42 -11.89 -8.32
CA SER A 162 7.17 -12.94 -7.62
C SER A 162 7.67 -12.50 -6.24
N ARG A 163 8.02 -11.21 -6.07
CA ARG A 163 8.43 -10.65 -4.77
C ARG A 163 7.28 -10.60 -3.78
N ILE A 164 6.10 -10.15 -4.21
CA ILE A 164 4.89 -10.09 -3.37
C ILE A 164 4.49 -11.51 -2.95
N GLU A 165 4.47 -12.46 -3.88
CA GLU A 165 4.15 -13.86 -3.60
C GLU A 165 5.14 -14.47 -2.60
N ALA A 166 6.45 -14.24 -2.79
CA ALA A 166 7.48 -14.70 -1.87
C ALA A 166 7.37 -14.08 -0.48
N MET A 167 7.08 -12.77 -0.39
CA MET A 167 6.81 -12.09 0.89
C MET A 167 5.62 -12.72 1.60
N CYS A 168 4.51 -12.94 0.89
CA CYS A 168 3.32 -13.55 1.48
C CYS A 168 3.59 -14.98 1.96
N GLN A 169 4.32 -15.77 1.20
CA GLN A 169 4.71 -17.13 1.60
C GLN A 169 5.64 -17.13 2.80
N ARG A 170 6.66 -16.26 2.81
CA ARG A 170 7.65 -16.15 3.90
C ARG A 170 6.98 -15.80 5.22
N PHE A 171 6.04 -14.87 5.20
CA PHE A 171 5.43 -14.32 6.41
C PHE A 171 4.09 -14.96 6.79
N GLY A 172 3.49 -15.77 5.92
CA GLY A 172 2.15 -16.32 6.14
C GLY A 172 1.05 -15.25 6.07
N VAL A 173 1.24 -14.23 5.25
CA VAL A 173 0.27 -13.12 5.09
C VAL A 173 -1.04 -13.63 4.48
N SER A 174 -2.17 -13.06 4.91
CA SER A 174 -3.49 -13.50 4.46
C SER A 174 -3.70 -13.37 2.94
N ALA A 175 -4.61 -14.20 2.41
CA ALA A 175 -4.96 -14.17 0.99
C ALA A 175 -5.49 -12.80 0.54
N ASP A 176 -6.29 -12.13 1.38
CA ASP A 176 -6.84 -10.80 1.07
C ASP A 176 -5.74 -9.75 0.86
N CYS A 177 -4.71 -9.77 1.70
CA CYS A 177 -3.56 -8.87 1.57
C CYS A 177 -2.80 -9.15 0.26
N ARG A 178 -2.54 -10.43 -0.04
CA ARG A 178 -1.87 -10.85 -1.28
C ARG A 178 -2.66 -10.41 -2.52
N GLU A 179 -3.94 -10.72 -2.55
CA GLU A 179 -4.79 -10.44 -3.70
C GLU A 179 -4.94 -8.94 -3.95
N LEU A 180 -5.09 -8.13 -2.91
CA LEU A 180 -5.14 -6.68 -3.06
C LEU A 180 -3.79 -6.10 -3.50
N ALA A 181 -2.67 -6.60 -2.97
CA ALA A 181 -1.34 -6.15 -3.37
C ALA A 181 -1.06 -6.43 -4.86
N LEU A 182 -1.41 -7.63 -5.34
CA LEU A 182 -1.28 -7.99 -6.75
C LEU A 182 -2.22 -7.19 -7.66
N LEU A 183 -3.45 -6.91 -7.21
CA LEU A 183 -4.37 -6.04 -7.96
C LEU A 183 -3.83 -4.60 -8.03
N ALA A 184 -3.37 -4.05 -6.92
CA ALA A 184 -2.81 -2.70 -6.83
C ALA A 184 -1.58 -2.53 -7.72
N LEU A 185 -0.68 -3.52 -7.72
CA LEU A 185 0.50 -3.55 -8.58
C LEU A 185 0.16 -3.33 -10.06
N VAL A 186 -0.94 -3.92 -10.55
CA VAL A 186 -1.31 -3.85 -11.97
C VAL A 186 -2.18 -2.62 -12.28
N GLU A 187 -3.10 -2.29 -11.39
CA GLU A 187 -4.21 -1.39 -11.70
C GLU A 187 -4.07 0.01 -11.09
N CYS A 188 -3.29 0.22 -10.02
CA CYS A 188 -3.18 1.53 -9.35
C CYS A 188 -2.80 2.66 -10.33
N GLU A 189 -1.73 2.49 -11.10
CA GLU A 189 -1.33 3.46 -12.13
C GLU A 189 -2.37 3.62 -13.25
N ARG A 190 -3.15 2.57 -13.56
CA ARG A 190 -4.21 2.64 -14.57
C ARG A 190 -5.39 3.45 -14.06
N VAL A 191 -5.76 3.28 -12.79
CA VAL A 191 -6.80 4.05 -12.11
C VAL A 191 -6.45 5.54 -12.11
N HIS A 192 -5.19 5.91 -11.81
CA HIS A 192 -4.74 7.30 -11.87
C HIS A 192 -4.91 7.95 -13.25
N ARG A 193 -4.86 7.15 -14.33
CA ARG A 193 -5.00 7.60 -15.72
C ARG A 193 -6.43 7.56 -16.27
N VAL A 194 -7.42 7.14 -15.48
CA VAL A 194 -8.82 7.09 -15.92
C VAL A 194 -9.33 8.49 -16.32
N SER A 195 -10.17 8.55 -17.35
CA SER A 195 -10.81 9.78 -17.84
C SER A 195 -12.26 9.54 -18.24
N GLU A 196 -13.07 10.60 -18.10
CA GLU A 196 -14.49 10.64 -18.42
C GLU A 196 -14.81 10.52 -19.94
N ILE A 197 -13.83 10.65 -20.83
CA ILE A 197 -14.04 10.51 -22.28
C ILE A 197 -14.01 9.06 -22.77
N ARG A 198 -13.75 8.07 -21.89
CA ARG A 198 -13.51 6.66 -22.29
C ARG A 198 -14.47 5.67 -21.63
N ALA A 199 -15.77 5.79 -21.87
CA ALA A 199 -16.78 4.95 -21.23
C ALA A 199 -16.56 3.43 -21.40
N GLY A 200 -16.27 2.95 -22.62
CA GLY A 200 -15.97 1.54 -22.89
C GLY A 200 -14.76 1.01 -22.11
N PRO A 201 -13.58 1.66 -22.19
CA PRO A 201 -12.42 1.30 -21.37
C PRO A 201 -12.67 1.37 -19.86
N VAL A 202 -13.51 2.29 -19.38
CA VAL A 202 -13.91 2.37 -17.97
C VAL A 202 -14.78 1.17 -17.58
N ALA A 203 -15.78 0.79 -18.38
CA ALA A 203 -16.56 -0.43 -18.15
C ALA A 203 -15.65 -1.67 -18.05
N ALA A 204 -14.72 -1.82 -19.00
CA ALA A 204 -13.77 -2.93 -19.00
C ALA A 204 -12.84 -2.91 -17.78
N MET A 205 -12.46 -1.72 -17.31
CA MET A 205 -11.70 -1.58 -16.07
C MET A 205 -12.51 -2.03 -14.86
N LEU A 206 -13.75 -1.57 -14.69
CA LEU A 206 -14.61 -1.98 -13.56
C LEU A 206 -14.75 -3.51 -13.48
N GLN A 207 -14.88 -4.20 -14.62
CA GLN A 207 -14.88 -5.65 -14.68
C GLN A 207 -13.54 -6.25 -14.21
N ARG A 208 -12.39 -5.76 -14.71
CA ARG A 208 -11.06 -6.25 -14.29
C ARG A 208 -10.77 -5.99 -12.80
N LEU A 209 -11.28 -4.88 -12.26
CA LEU A 209 -11.17 -4.56 -10.83
C LEU A 209 -12.05 -5.48 -9.97
N GLY A 210 -12.97 -6.24 -10.58
CA GLY A 210 -13.97 -7.02 -9.86
C GLY A 210 -14.96 -6.15 -9.11
N ALA A 211 -15.27 -4.95 -9.62
CA ALA A 211 -16.10 -3.97 -8.93
C ALA A 211 -17.54 -4.46 -8.68
N PHE A 212 -18.03 -5.39 -9.50
CA PHE A 212 -19.35 -6.00 -9.39
C PHE A 212 -19.36 -7.19 -8.41
N ASP A 213 -18.40 -8.10 -8.54
CA ASP A 213 -18.37 -9.36 -7.79
C ASP A 213 -17.68 -9.24 -6.42
N ARG A 214 -16.79 -8.26 -6.26
CA ARG A 214 -15.96 -8.04 -5.06
C ARG A 214 -15.92 -6.56 -4.66
N PRO A 215 -17.08 -5.96 -4.32
CA PRO A 215 -17.17 -4.51 -4.08
C PRO A 215 -16.26 -4.03 -2.94
N GLN A 216 -16.07 -4.82 -1.88
CA GLN A 216 -15.18 -4.45 -0.78
C GLN A 216 -13.71 -4.33 -1.23
N ARG A 217 -13.26 -5.17 -2.17
CA ARG A 217 -11.90 -5.09 -2.71
C ARG A 217 -11.71 -3.89 -3.62
N PHE A 218 -12.75 -3.56 -4.40
CA PHE A 218 -12.78 -2.34 -5.18
C PHE A 218 -12.66 -1.11 -4.27
N ASP A 219 -13.43 -1.03 -3.18
CA ASP A 219 -13.37 0.07 -2.21
C ASP A 219 -12.00 0.16 -1.53
N GLN A 220 -11.39 -0.98 -1.19
CA GLN A 220 -10.03 -1.03 -0.65
C GLN A 220 -8.98 -0.53 -1.66
N LEU A 221 -9.09 -0.91 -2.94
CA LEU A 221 -8.21 -0.40 -3.99
C LEU A 221 -8.40 1.10 -4.19
N MET A 222 -9.64 1.61 -4.18
CA MET A 222 -9.90 3.05 -4.27
C MET A 222 -9.32 3.81 -3.07
N THR A 223 -9.41 3.23 -1.87
CA THR A 223 -8.78 3.75 -0.66
C THR A 223 -7.27 3.84 -0.84
N LEU A 224 -6.64 2.77 -1.32
CA LEU A 224 -5.20 2.74 -1.60
C LEU A 224 -4.79 3.81 -2.63
N CYS A 225 -5.51 3.90 -3.75
CA CYS A 225 -5.24 4.89 -4.80
C CYS A 225 -5.39 6.33 -4.26
N ALA A 226 -6.35 6.59 -3.38
CA ALA A 226 -6.51 7.88 -2.74
C ALA A 226 -5.33 8.19 -1.80
N CYS A 227 -4.83 7.18 -1.07
CA CYS A 227 -3.66 7.32 -0.22
C CYS A 227 -2.40 7.63 -1.06
N ASP A 228 -2.18 6.88 -2.14
CA ASP A 228 -1.07 7.11 -3.08
C ASP A 228 -1.10 8.52 -3.67
N TYR A 229 -2.28 8.95 -4.13
CA TYR A 229 -2.49 10.29 -4.69
C TYR A 229 -2.14 11.40 -3.70
N ARG A 230 -2.61 11.31 -2.45
CA ARG A 230 -2.40 12.33 -1.41
C ARG A 230 -0.98 12.34 -0.85
N ALA A 231 -0.25 11.23 -0.98
CA ALA A 231 1.13 11.13 -0.53
C ALA A 231 2.11 11.92 -1.42
N TYR A 232 1.72 12.34 -2.63
CA TYR A 232 2.52 13.29 -3.41
C TYR A 232 2.46 14.70 -2.80
N PRO A 233 3.57 15.48 -2.88
CA PRO A 233 3.59 16.85 -2.40
C PRO A 233 2.45 17.70 -2.98
N LYS A 234 1.95 18.66 -2.19
CA LYS A 234 0.84 19.57 -2.55
C LYS A 234 -0.50 18.89 -2.84
N ARG A 235 -0.63 17.57 -2.62
CA ARG A 235 -1.89 16.84 -2.77
C ARG A 235 -2.48 16.36 -1.45
N ALA A 236 -1.80 16.61 -0.34
CA ALA A 236 -2.31 16.32 0.99
C ALA A 236 -3.71 16.92 1.15
N THR A 237 -4.63 16.16 1.75
CA THR A 237 -6.04 16.53 1.99
C THR A 237 -6.93 16.71 0.76
N HIS A 238 -6.41 16.65 -0.47
CA HIS A 238 -7.24 16.75 -1.66
C HIS A 238 -8.13 15.51 -1.85
N ASP A 239 -9.32 15.74 -2.41
CA ASP A 239 -10.16 14.66 -2.89
C ASP A 239 -9.47 13.92 -4.04
N TYR A 240 -9.73 12.62 -4.12
CA TYR A 240 -9.21 11.79 -5.20
C TYR A 240 -10.27 11.63 -6.30
N PRO A 241 -10.23 12.44 -7.37
CA PRO A 241 -11.34 12.54 -8.32
C PRO A 241 -11.59 11.24 -9.09
N LYS A 242 -10.57 10.37 -9.22
CA LYS A 242 -10.71 9.11 -9.97
C LYS A 242 -11.57 8.09 -9.23
N ALA A 243 -11.53 8.06 -7.90
CA ALA A 243 -12.43 7.21 -7.12
C ALA A 243 -13.90 7.68 -7.25
N ILE A 244 -14.13 9.00 -7.23
CA ILE A 244 -15.47 9.57 -7.46
C ILE A 244 -15.99 9.19 -8.85
N LEU A 245 -15.17 9.41 -9.88
CA LEU A 245 -15.51 9.09 -11.26
C LEU A 245 -15.83 7.61 -11.47
N LEU A 246 -15.03 6.70 -10.90
CA LEU A 246 -15.28 5.26 -10.97
C LEU A 246 -16.51 4.85 -10.15
N GLY A 247 -16.79 5.52 -9.04
CA GLY A 247 -18.02 5.31 -8.26
C GLY A 247 -19.28 5.71 -9.03
N ILE A 248 -19.24 6.82 -9.78
CA ILE A 248 -20.34 7.23 -10.68
C ILE A 248 -20.54 6.17 -11.77
N ALA A 249 -19.46 5.74 -12.42
CA ALA A 249 -19.51 4.71 -13.46
C ALA A 249 -20.08 3.39 -12.92
N LEU A 250 -19.64 2.94 -11.74
CA LEU A 250 -20.12 1.72 -11.09
C LEU A 250 -21.63 1.79 -10.80
N LYS A 251 -22.11 2.92 -10.26
CA LYS A 251 -23.54 3.14 -10.02
C LYS A 251 -24.36 3.10 -11.31
N ALA A 252 -23.84 3.68 -12.39
CA ALA A 252 -24.52 3.65 -13.69
C ALA A 252 -24.64 2.21 -14.22
N CYS A 253 -23.61 1.38 -14.03
CA CYS A 253 -23.64 -0.02 -14.42
C CYS A 253 -24.59 -0.88 -13.57
N ALA A 254 -24.73 -0.59 -12.27
CA ALA A 254 -25.57 -1.36 -11.35
C ALA A 254 -27.08 -1.29 -11.69
N ALA A 255 -27.50 -0.35 -12.53
CA ALA A 255 -28.88 -0.20 -12.98
C ALA A 255 -29.24 -1.05 -14.21
N ILE A 256 -28.29 -1.81 -14.76
CA ILE A 256 -28.49 -2.61 -15.98
C ILE A 256 -29.13 -3.95 -15.61
N ASP A 257 -30.20 -4.31 -16.33
CA ASP A 257 -30.73 -5.67 -16.31
C ASP A 257 -29.81 -6.59 -17.14
N GLU A 258 -29.09 -7.46 -16.46
CA GLU A 258 -28.14 -8.38 -17.10
C GLU A 258 -28.82 -9.63 -17.70
N ILE A 259 -30.12 -9.83 -17.43
CA ILE A 259 -30.84 -11.05 -17.83
C ILE A 259 -30.91 -11.16 -19.36
N GLY A 260 -30.40 -12.28 -19.88
CA GLY A 260 -30.45 -12.60 -21.30
C GLY A 260 -29.41 -11.88 -22.16
N LEU A 261 -28.53 -11.06 -21.56
CA LEU A 261 -27.41 -10.44 -22.27
C LEU A 261 -26.24 -11.42 -22.43
N SER A 262 -25.59 -11.37 -23.60
CA SER A 262 -24.27 -11.98 -23.77
C SER A 262 -23.22 -11.16 -23.00
N ALA A 263 -22.01 -11.73 -22.82
CA ALA A 263 -20.91 -11.00 -22.19
C ALA A 263 -20.58 -9.68 -22.94
N ASP A 264 -20.56 -9.73 -24.28
CA ASP A 264 -20.33 -8.54 -25.12
C ASP A 264 -21.50 -7.55 -25.02
N GLY A 265 -22.74 -8.04 -25.03
CA GLY A 265 -23.93 -7.20 -24.89
C GLY A 265 -23.99 -6.49 -23.52
N LEU A 266 -23.61 -7.19 -22.46
CA LEU A 266 -23.50 -6.60 -21.12
C LEU A 266 -22.39 -5.54 -21.07
N GLN A 267 -21.25 -5.80 -21.72
CA GLN A 267 -20.15 -4.85 -21.79
C GLN A 267 -20.52 -3.57 -22.57
N GLU A 268 -21.24 -3.71 -23.69
CA GLU A 268 -21.77 -2.59 -24.46
C GLU A 268 -22.81 -1.79 -23.68
N ALA A 269 -23.73 -2.47 -22.99
CA ALA A 269 -24.73 -1.82 -22.12
C ALA A 269 -24.06 -1.01 -21.01
N ARG A 270 -23.04 -1.56 -20.35
CA ARG A 270 -22.24 -0.87 -19.34
C ARG A 270 -21.54 0.36 -19.91
N ALA A 271 -20.92 0.24 -21.08
CA ALA A 271 -20.28 1.37 -21.75
C ALA A 271 -21.29 2.49 -22.08
N ALA A 272 -22.48 2.14 -22.56
CA ALA A 272 -23.54 3.10 -22.85
C ALA A 272 -24.04 3.81 -21.59
N ALA A 273 -24.29 3.07 -20.50
CA ALA A 273 -24.72 3.64 -19.22
C ALA A 273 -23.69 4.63 -18.65
N ILE A 274 -22.41 4.28 -18.71
CA ILE A 274 -21.32 5.16 -18.27
C ILE A 274 -21.24 6.43 -19.14
N ALA A 275 -21.38 6.29 -20.46
CA ALA A 275 -21.33 7.44 -21.36
C ALA A 275 -22.44 8.45 -21.05
N VAL A 276 -23.65 7.97 -20.74
CA VAL A 276 -24.77 8.82 -20.30
C VAL A 276 -24.43 9.50 -18.98
N ALA A 277 -23.95 8.76 -17.98
CA ALA A 277 -23.61 9.31 -16.67
C ALA A 277 -22.53 10.39 -16.72
N PHE A 278 -21.46 10.16 -17.49
CA PHE A 278 -20.39 11.15 -17.69
C PHE A 278 -20.84 12.35 -18.50
N GLY A 279 -21.77 12.15 -19.45
CA GLY A 279 -22.42 13.25 -20.18
C GLY A 279 -23.16 14.19 -19.23
N SER A 280 -23.98 13.63 -18.32
CA SER A 280 -24.75 14.42 -17.34
C SER A 280 -23.87 15.25 -16.40
N GLU A 281 -22.74 14.69 -15.93
CA GLU A 281 -21.78 15.39 -15.05
C GLU A 281 -21.08 16.58 -15.73
N ARG A 282 -20.83 16.50 -17.03
CA ARG A 282 -20.26 17.62 -17.78
C ARG A 282 -21.18 18.83 -17.81
N TRP A 283 -22.49 18.61 -17.90
CA TRP A 283 -23.49 19.67 -17.93
C TRP A 283 -23.75 20.27 -16.54
N SER A 284 -23.63 19.50 -15.46
CA SER A 284 -23.76 20.03 -14.09
C SER A 284 -22.56 20.87 -13.68
N ASN A 285 -21.33 20.42 -13.98
CA ASN A 285 -20.10 21.13 -13.58
C ASN A 285 -19.76 22.34 -14.46
N SER A 286 -20.46 22.54 -15.59
CA SER A 286 -20.31 23.73 -16.45
C SER A 286 -21.28 24.87 -16.10
N GLN A 287 -22.12 24.71 -15.08
CA GLN A 287 -23.06 25.73 -14.59
C GLN A 287 -22.65 26.35 -13.25
N THR A 288 -21.48 25.99 -12.71
CA THR A 288 -20.87 26.57 -11.49
C THR A 288 -19.54 27.21 -11.80
#